data_AF-A0A2P4NX95-F1
#
_entry.id   AF-A0A2P4NX95-F1
#
_cell.length_a   1.000
_cell.length_b   1.000
_cell.length_c   1.000
_cell.angle_alpha   90.00
_cell.angle_beta   90.00
_cell.angle_gamma   90.00
#
_symmetry.space_group_name_H-M   'P 1'
#
loop_
_entity.id
_entity.type
_entity.pdbx_description
1 polymer ?
#
loop_
_entity_poly.entity_id
_entity_poly.type
_entity_poly.pdbx_seq_one_letter_code
_entity_poly.pdbx_strand_id
1 'polypeptide(L)'
;MNKRKSQTKSYNTTLLTTGKIILEIHYGHFSREWWIATENNINDQATRLVPIRLGMQTLTKLNSYEFIIVVLGADIEITPGPRYQANCYFINNELINGDICTNSSFAITSLYKRLFGTKTKFSGPLVMGFDQEIIVEKLLKDVKFQPFEFFVGRLQIVVFGIGISNSQEWNYAGEGYQSSFIDNVNKKLFLYVQTFTAKKSDVWSQVDYKPKFDANKLFGVDNEYTQTLISKLQIPSCTPEEWNNLPLLQQIFEYHLKKRTISDVNWMGFIENWKNQQSEIIELRISLMQLYGSESL
;
A
#
# COMPACT_ATOMS: atom_id res chain seq x y z
N MET A 1 24.15 4.49 -21.28
CA MET A 1 23.59 5.84 -21.49
C MET A 1 23.59 6.57 -20.16
N ASN A 2 24.39 7.63 -20.03
CA ASN A 2 24.46 8.45 -18.82
C ASN A 2 23.11 9.13 -18.57
N LYS A 3 22.42 8.72 -17.49
CA LYS A 3 21.19 9.37 -17.02
C LYS A 3 21.54 10.79 -16.60
N ARG A 4 21.03 11.79 -17.33
CA ARG A 4 20.96 13.17 -16.83
C ARG A 4 20.20 13.13 -15.50
N LYS A 5 20.86 13.41 -14.38
CA LYS A 5 20.17 13.80 -13.14
C LYS A 5 19.33 15.04 -13.50
N SER A 6 18.03 14.85 -13.59
CA SER A 6 17.08 15.95 -13.55
C SER A 6 17.38 16.73 -12.26
N GLN A 7 17.81 17.99 -12.36
CA GLN A 7 17.86 18.88 -11.21
C GLN A 7 16.41 19.21 -10.83
N THR A 8 15.80 18.35 -10.01
CA THR A 8 14.51 18.64 -9.40
C THR A 8 14.71 19.79 -8.41
N LYS A 9 13.85 20.82 -8.51
CA LYS A 9 13.84 21.91 -7.52
C LYS A 9 13.45 21.32 -6.17
N SER A 10 14.37 21.36 -5.21
CA SER A 10 14.10 21.00 -3.83
C SER A 10 13.60 22.22 -3.06
N TYR A 11 12.56 22.03 -2.25
CA TYR A 11 12.07 23.04 -1.31
C TYR A 11 12.48 22.64 0.11
N ASN A 12 12.60 23.60 1.01
CA ASN A 12 12.70 23.32 2.44
C ASN A 12 11.30 23.50 3.04
N THR A 13 10.69 22.39 3.45
CA THR A 13 9.29 22.32 3.86
C THR A 13 9.22 21.85 5.31
N THR A 14 8.29 22.40 6.07
CA THR A 14 7.99 21.95 7.43
C THR A 14 6.58 21.38 7.47
N LEU A 15 6.42 20.17 8.00
CA LEU A 15 5.11 19.60 8.30
C LEU A 15 4.58 20.25 9.60
N LEU A 16 3.55 21.09 9.48
CA LEU A 16 2.91 21.74 10.62
C LEU A 16 1.94 20.81 11.32
N THR A 17 1.09 20.14 10.53
CA THR A 17 0.08 19.20 11.01
C THR A 17 0.13 17.96 10.13
N THR A 18 0.30 16.78 10.73
CA THR A 18 0.36 15.51 9.98
C THR A 18 -0.98 15.15 9.33
N GLY A 19 -2.10 15.52 9.96
CA GLY A 19 -3.43 15.12 9.50
C GLY A 19 -3.79 13.68 9.88
N LYS A 20 -4.96 13.22 9.44
CA LYS A 20 -5.56 11.93 9.81
C LYS A 20 -5.60 10.95 8.63
N ILE A 21 -5.34 9.68 8.94
CA ILE A 21 -5.73 8.55 8.09
C ILE A 21 -7.17 8.18 8.47
N ILE A 22 -8.04 8.15 7.47
CA ILE A 22 -9.44 7.79 7.58
C ILE A 22 -9.66 6.55 6.71
N LEU A 23 -10.21 5.50 7.31
CA LEU A 23 -10.32 4.17 6.69
C LEU A 23 -11.09 4.23 5.36
N GLU A 24 -12.22 4.94 5.36
CA GLU A 24 -13.16 5.02 4.25
C GLU A 24 -12.56 5.72 3.02
N ILE A 25 -11.64 6.68 3.22
CA ILE A 25 -11.03 7.44 2.12
C ILE A 25 -9.68 6.86 1.70
N HIS A 26 -8.87 6.37 2.66
CA HIS A 26 -7.53 5.84 2.35
C HIS A 26 -7.54 4.37 1.94
N TYR A 27 -8.60 3.62 2.26
CA TYR A 27 -8.71 2.19 1.92
C TYR A 27 -10.07 1.82 1.30
N GLY A 28 -10.90 2.81 0.96
CA GLY A 28 -12.16 2.61 0.24
C GLY A 28 -12.01 2.61 -1.28
N HIS A 29 -13.14 2.66 -1.99
CA HIS A 29 -13.20 2.55 -3.46
C HIS A 29 -12.36 3.59 -4.22
N PHE A 30 -12.19 4.79 -3.64
CA PHE A 30 -11.40 5.88 -4.22
C PHE A 30 -10.03 6.04 -3.57
N SER A 31 -9.55 5.02 -2.86
CA SER A 31 -8.27 5.01 -2.15
C SER A 31 -7.13 5.57 -2.99
N ARG A 32 -7.03 5.17 -4.27
CA ARG A 32 -5.97 5.61 -5.18
C ARG A 32 -5.75 7.12 -5.27
N GLU A 33 -6.77 7.95 -5.00
CA GLU A 33 -6.66 9.41 -5.04
C GLU A 33 -6.00 10.01 -3.78
N TRP A 34 -5.94 9.24 -2.70
CA TRP A 34 -5.45 9.66 -1.38
C TRP A 34 -4.02 9.19 -1.09
N TRP A 35 -3.33 8.66 -2.10
CA TRP A 35 -1.94 8.21 -2.02
C TRP A 35 -1.14 8.79 -3.18
N ILE A 36 0.13 9.12 -2.93
CA ILE A 36 1.02 9.70 -3.92
C ILE A 36 2.32 8.90 -4.03
N ALA A 37 2.75 8.69 -5.27
CA ALA A 37 4.06 8.14 -5.57
C ALA A 37 5.13 9.21 -5.29
N THR A 38 6.19 8.83 -4.59
CA THR A 38 7.38 9.67 -4.40
C THR A 38 8.49 9.15 -5.31
N GLU A 39 9.40 10.02 -5.77
CA GLU A 39 10.43 9.67 -6.77
C GLU A 39 11.47 8.61 -6.29
N ASN A 40 11.29 8.09 -5.08
CA ASN A 40 12.16 7.10 -4.46
C ASN A 40 11.60 5.69 -4.73
N ASN A 41 11.89 5.17 -5.93
CA ASN A 41 12.35 3.79 -6.19
C ASN A 41 12.15 3.41 -7.66
N ILE A 42 13.04 3.89 -8.53
CA ILE A 42 13.09 3.55 -9.97
C ILE A 42 13.50 2.07 -10.22
N ASN A 43 13.90 1.36 -9.17
CA ASN A 43 14.43 0.00 -9.24
C ASN A 43 13.46 -1.08 -8.71
N ASP A 44 12.30 -0.71 -8.17
CA ASP A 44 11.36 -1.67 -7.60
C ASP A 44 10.33 -2.12 -8.66
N GLN A 45 9.94 -3.40 -8.59
CA GLN A 45 8.83 -3.98 -9.36
C GLN A 45 7.47 -3.29 -9.06
N ALA A 46 7.43 -2.47 -8.01
CA ALA A 46 6.30 -1.64 -7.61
C ALA A 46 6.78 -0.39 -6.86
N THR A 47 6.11 0.73 -7.08
CA THR A 47 6.34 2.00 -6.37
C THR A 47 5.47 2.06 -5.13
N ARG A 48 6.08 2.19 -3.96
CA ARG A 48 5.35 2.39 -2.70
C ARG A 48 4.78 3.81 -2.62
N LEU A 49 3.57 3.92 -2.09
CA LEU A 49 2.87 5.20 -2.01
C LEU A 49 2.90 5.79 -0.60
N VAL A 50 2.77 7.10 -0.53
CA VAL A 50 2.73 7.89 0.71
C VAL A 50 1.33 8.50 0.85
N PRO A 51 0.71 8.52 2.05
CA PRO A 51 -0.65 8.99 2.19
C PRO A 51 -0.72 10.51 2.11
N ILE A 52 -1.76 11.01 1.45
CA ILE A 52 -2.17 12.41 1.51
C ILE A 52 -3.22 12.51 2.63
N ARG A 53 -2.80 12.90 3.84
CA ARG A 53 -3.67 12.83 5.02
C ARG A 53 -4.69 13.97 5.08
N LEU A 54 -5.91 13.68 5.53
CA LEU A 54 -6.93 14.70 5.71
C LEU A 54 -6.51 15.70 6.79
N GLY A 55 -6.55 16.99 6.49
CA GLY A 55 -6.13 18.06 7.40
C GLY A 55 -4.60 18.21 7.53
N MET A 56 -3.83 17.55 6.66
CA MET A 56 -2.38 17.77 6.57
C MET A 56 -2.10 19.24 6.24
N GLN A 57 -1.07 19.82 6.89
CA GLN A 57 -0.62 21.18 6.65
C GLN A 57 0.90 21.23 6.53
N THR A 58 1.37 21.87 5.46
CA THR A 58 2.80 22.03 5.16
C THR A 58 3.14 23.49 4.97
N LEU A 59 4.31 23.92 5.43
CA LEU A 59 4.80 25.28 5.33
C LEU A 59 6.11 25.31 4.54
N THR A 60 6.17 26.19 3.54
CA THR A 60 7.35 26.37 2.68
C THR A 60 7.57 27.85 2.41
N LYS A 61 8.84 28.28 2.41
CA LYS A 61 9.19 29.67 2.05
C LYS A 61 9.36 29.81 0.55
N LEU A 62 8.57 30.69 -0.07
CA LEU A 62 8.68 31.05 -1.48
C LEU A 62 8.78 32.57 -1.59
N ASN A 63 9.80 33.07 -2.29
CA ASN A 63 10.06 34.50 -2.43
C ASN A 63 10.12 35.25 -1.07
N SER A 64 10.71 34.61 -0.06
CA SER A 64 10.81 35.10 1.33
C SER A 64 9.49 35.18 2.12
N TYR A 65 8.36 34.72 1.57
CA TYR A 65 7.08 34.64 2.28
C TYR A 65 6.73 33.19 2.63
N GLU A 66 6.00 33.00 3.72
CA GLU A 66 5.58 31.69 4.21
C GLU A 66 4.26 31.28 3.56
N PHE A 67 4.31 30.18 2.82
CA PHE A 67 3.16 29.56 2.19
C PHE A 67 2.76 28.31 2.96
N ILE A 68 1.48 28.19 3.29
CA ILE A 68 0.90 27.02 3.93
C ILE A 68 -0.02 26.33 2.93
N ILE A 69 0.19 25.04 2.67
CA ILE A 69 -0.75 24.21 1.90
C ILE A 69 -1.51 23.31 2.87
N VAL A 70 -2.84 23.41 2.82
CA VAL A 70 -3.78 22.62 3.62
C VAL A 70 -4.47 21.59 2.74
N VAL A 71 -4.51 20.33 3.20
CA VAL A 71 -5.28 19.24 2.59
C VAL A 71 -6.69 19.21 3.16
N LEU A 72 -7.68 19.30 2.27
CA LEU A 72 -9.11 19.32 2.56
C LEU A 72 -9.79 18.05 2.06
N GLY A 73 -10.97 17.78 2.62
CA GLY A 73 -11.79 16.64 2.26
C GLY A 73 -12.26 16.67 0.81
N ALA A 74 -12.56 15.47 0.29
CA ALA A 74 -13.21 15.32 -1.00
C ALA A 74 -14.55 16.07 -1.05
N ASP A 75 -14.93 16.42 -2.27
CA ASP A 75 -16.26 16.92 -2.60
C ASP A 75 -16.74 16.04 -3.73
N ILE A 76 -17.60 15.05 -3.43
CA ILE A 76 -17.91 13.95 -4.35
C ILE A 76 -18.51 14.46 -5.66
N GLU A 77 -19.17 15.62 -5.65
CA GLU A 77 -19.70 16.26 -6.86
C GLU A 77 -18.59 16.79 -7.79
N ILE A 78 -17.41 17.07 -7.24
CA ILE A 78 -16.26 17.65 -7.95
C ILE A 78 -15.15 16.61 -8.15
N THR A 79 -14.71 15.97 -7.08
CA THR A 79 -13.63 14.97 -7.09
C THR A 79 -13.73 14.03 -5.87
N PRO A 80 -13.48 12.72 -6.06
CA PRO A 80 -13.34 11.79 -4.95
C PRO A 80 -11.98 11.92 -4.22
N GLY A 81 -11.05 12.70 -4.77
CA GLY A 81 -9.72 12.92 -4.22
C GLY A 81 -9.62 14.11 -3.25
N PRO A 82 -8.43 14.32 -2.66
CA PRO A 82 -8.16 15.47 -1.80
C PRO A 82 -8.29 16.79 -2.56
N ARG A 83 -8.76 17.81 -1.84
CA ARG A 83 -8.69 19.21 -2.30
C ARG A 83 -7.61 19.94 -1.52
N TYR A 84 -7.15 21.05 -2.07
CA TYR A 84 -6.00 21.79 -1.56
C TYR A 84 -6.30 23.27 -1.53
N GLN A 85 -5.88 23.92 -0.46
CA GLN A 85 -5.87 25.38 -0.36
C GLN A 85 -4.45 25.82 0.02
N ALA A 86 -3.87 26.70 -0.80
CA ALA A 86 -2.64 27.38 -0.44
C ALA A 86 -3.00 28.71 0.22
N ASN A 87 -2.31 29.06 1.29
CA ASN A 87 -2.44 30.33 2.01
C ASN A 87 -1.05 30.95 2.16
N CYS A 88 -0.96 32.27 2.31
CA CYS A 88 0.31 32.97 2.46
C CYS A 88 0.19 34.06 3.52
N TYR A 89 1.13 34.09 4.46
CA TYR A 89 1.33 35.27 5.30
C TYR A 89 2.04 36.32 4.46
N PHE A 90 1.27 37.32 4.02
CA PHE A 90 1.76 38.38 3.15
C PHE A 90 1.94 39.68 3.95
N ILE A 91 2.36 40.75 3.27
CA ILE A 91 2.63 42.10 3.80
C ILE A 91 1.82 42.41 5.08
N ASN A 92 2.50 42.86 6.15
CA ASN A 92 1.94 43.09 7.49
C ASN A 92 1.43 41.84 8.22
N ASN A 93 1.90 40.66 7.82
CA ASN A 93 1.52 39.36 8.39
C ASN A 93 0.02 39.03 8.23
N GLU A 94 -0.62 39.59 7.20
CA GLU A 94 -2.01 39.27 6.86
C GLU A 94 -2.07 37.92 6.14
N LEU A 95 -2.98 37.05 6.58
CA LEU A 95 -3.18 35.74 5.96
C LEU A 95 -4.06 35.86 4.71
N ILE A 96 -3.45 35.70 3.55
CA ILE A 96 -4.17 35.66 2.27
C ILE A 96 -4.48 34.22 1.90
N ASN A 97 -5.77 33.89 1.79
CA ASN A 97 -6.23 32.56 1.43
C ASN A 97 -6.38 32.41 -0.08
N GLY A 98 -5.80 31.37 -0.65
CA GLY A 98 -6.01 30.97 -2.03
C GLY A 98 -7.35 30.27 -2.25
N ASP A 99 -7.66 30.00 -3.51
CA ASP A 99 -8.86 29.27 -3.89
C ASP A 99 -8.70 27.77 -3.57
N ILE A 100 -9.81 27.11 -3.25
CA ILE A 100 -9.82 25.65 -3.06
C ILE A 100 -9.74 24.98 -4.43
N CYS A 101 -8.75 24.12 -4.60
CA CYS A 101 -8.42 23.48 -5.88
C CYS A 101 -8.33 21.96 -5.73
N THR A 102 -8.56 21.22 -6.80
CA THR A 102 -8.39 19.74 -6.83
C THR A 102 -6.93 19.31 -7.05
N ASN A 103 -6.01 20.26 -7.22
CA ASN A 103 -4.60 20.00 -7.47
C ASN A 103 -3.73 20.96 -6.65
N SER A 104 -2.80 20.41 -5.86
CA SER A 104 -1.90 21.19 -5.00
C SER A 104 -0.98 22.14 -5.79
N SER A 105 -0.50 21.73 -6.97
CA SER A 105 0.33 22.55 -7.85
C SER A 105 -0.43 23.77 -8.36
N PHE A 106 -1.70 23.59 -8.70
CA PHE A 106 -2.56 24.69 -9.13
C PHE A 106 -2.85 25.64 -7.97
N ALA A 107 -3.19 25.12 -6.79
CA ALA A 107 -3.47 25.93 -5.60
C ALA A 107 -2.30 26.89 -5.26
N ILE A 108 -1.08 26.36 -5.20
CA ILE A 108 0.10 27.19 -4.88
C ILE A 108 0.46 28.15 -6.01
N THR A 109 0.38 27.69 -7.27
CA THR A 109 0.75 28.49 -8.44
C THR A 109 -0.24 29.65 -8.66
N SER A 110 -1.54 29.41 -8.48
CA SER A 110 -2.58 30.43 -8.63
C SER A 110 -2.43 31.52 -7.57
N LEU A 111 -2.24 31.14 -6.31
CA LEU A 111 -1.99 32.10 -5.23
C LEU A 111 -0.71 32.89 -5.47
N TYR A 112 0.40 32.22 -5.79
CA TYR A 112 1.68 32.90 -6.06
C TYR A 112 1.57 33.90 -7.22
N LYS A 113 0.90 33.52 -8.31
CA LYS A 113 0.62 34.43 -9.42
C LYS A 113 -0.23 35.64 -8.99
N ARG A 114 -1.24 35.43 -8.14
CA ARG A 114 -2.09 36.51 -7.63
C ARG A 114 -1.31 37.52 -6.77
N LEU A 115 -0.38 37.03 -5.96
CA LEU A 115 0.42 37.86 -5.05
C LEU A 115 1.55 38.62 -5.77
N PHE A 116 2.22 38.00 -6.74
CA PHE A 116 3.44 38.55 -7.34
C PHE A 116 3.31 38.90 -8.83
N GLY A 117 2.18 38.62 -9.48
CA GLY A 117 1.95 38.86 -10.91
C GLY A 117 2.78 37.97 -11.85
N THR A 118 3.56 37.02 -11.35
CA THR A 118 4.46 36.19 -12.17
C THR A 118 3.78 34.91 -12.67
N LYS A 119 4.30 34.34 -13.77
CA LYS A 119 3.83 33.07 -14.33
C LYS A 119 4.58 31.84 -13.79
N THR A 120 5.26 31.97 -12.65
CA THR A 120 6.04 30.89 -12.04
C THR A 120 5.12 29.73 -11.67
N LYS A 121 5.47 28.53 -12.12
CA LYS A 121 4.76 27.29 -11.77
C LYS A 121 5.55 26.52 -10.72
N PHE A 122 4.83 25.93 -9.77
CA PHE A 122 5.40 25.07 -8.74
C PHE A 122 4.81 23.67 -8.84
N SER A 123 5.61 22.67 -8.48
CA SER A 123 5.11 21.31 -8.22
C SER A 123 4.57 21.30 -6.78
N GLY A 124 3.26 21.13 -6.64
CA GLY A 124 2.59 21.05 -5.35
C GLY A 124 3.18 19.96 -4.45
N PRO A 125 3.35 18.71 -4.93
CA PRO A 125 3.98 17.66 -4.14
C PRO A 125 5.38 18.00 -3.61
N LEU A 126 6.23 18.62 -4.45
CA LEU A 126 7.57 19.06 -4.02
C LEU A 126 7.49 20.22 -3.03
N VAL A 127 6.59 21.19 -3.23
CA VAL A 127 6.39 22.29 -2.26
C VAL A 127 5.87 21.75 -0.93
N MET A 128 5.03 20.72 -0.95
CA MET A 128 4.53 20.02 0.23
C MET A 128 5.58 19.08 0.87
N GLY A 129 6.75 18.91 0.25
CA GLY A 129 7.87 18.15 0.80
C GLY A 129 7.70 16.63 0.73
N PHE A 130 6.95 16.11 -0.26
CA PHE A 130 6.85 14.67 -0.51
C PHE A 130 8.17 14.04 -1.00
N ASP A 131 9.17 14.86 -1.33
CA ASP A 131 10.56 14.47 -1.61
C ASP A 131 11.46 14.49 -0.36
N GLN A 132 10.96 14.96 0.79
CA GLN A 132 11.71 15.03 2.04
C GLN A 132 11.42 13.81 2.92
N GLU A 133 12.46 12.99 3.15
CA GLU A 133 12.39 11.76 3.94
C GLU A 133 11.75 11.98 5.33
N ILE A 134 12.14 13.04 6.04
CA ILE A 134 11.62 13.37 7.38
C ILE A 134 10.09 13.59 7.36
N ILE A 135 9.55 14.16 6.28
CA ILE A 135 8.09 14.35 6.13
C ILE A 135 7.45 13.01 5.76
N VAL A 136 8.02 12.29 4.81
CA VAL A 136 7.51 10.98 4.36
C VAL A 136 7.43 9.99 5.52
N GLU A 137 8.47 9.88 6.36
CA GLU A 137 8.46 9.02 7.56
C GLU A 137 7.32 9.36 8.52
N LYS A 138 7.08 10.66 8.78
CA LYS A 138 5.96 11.11 9.63
C LYS A 138 4.61 10.79 9.02
N LEU A 139 4.48 10.90 7.69
CA LEU A 139 3.26 10.56 6.97
C LEU A 139 3.02 9.04 6.90
N LEU A 140 4.06 8.22 7.04
CA LEU A 140 3.93 6.76 7.06
C LEU A 140 3.68 6.17 8.45
N LYS A 141 3.91 6.94 9.52
CA LYS A 141 3.63 6.48 10.89
C LYS A 141 2.15 6.08 11.06
N ASP A 142 1.86 4.95 11.69
CA ASP A 142 0.47 4.45 11.89
C ASP A 142 -0.28 4.00 10.61
N VAL A 143 0.42 3.91 9.47
CA VAL A 143 -0.13 3.27 8.26
C VAL A 143 -0.18 1.75 8.46
N LYS A 144 -1.38 1.16 8.40
CA LYS A 144 -1.58 -0.30 8.60
C LYS A 144 -1.04 -1.13 7.44
N PHE A 145 -1.36 -0.69 6.23
CA PHE A 145 -0.87 -1.25 4.98
C PHE A 145 -0.47 -0.09 4.09
N GLN A 146 0.75 -0.14 3.55
CA GLN A 146 1.24 0.87 2.62
C GLN A 146 0.89 0.43 1.19
N PRO A 147 -0.02 1.14 0.50
CA PRO A 147 -0.34 0.84 -0.88
C PRO A 147 0.87 0.99 -1.79
N PHE A 148 0.81 0.31 -2.92
CA PHE A 148 1.82 0.37 -3.95
C PHE A 148 1.18 0.36 -5.32
N GLU A 149 1.92 0.86 -6.30
CA GLU A 149 1.51 0.87 -7.69
C GLU A 149 2.54 0.22 -8.60
N PHE A 150 2.08 -0.29 -9.73
CA PHE A 150 2.93 -0.77 -10.82
C PHE A 150 2.18 -0.65 -12.14
N PHE A 151 2.88 -0.88 -13.24
CA PHE A 151 2.31 -0.72 -14.58
C PHE A 151 2.10 -2.05 -15.28
N VAL A 152 0.92 -2.21 -15.89
CA VAL A 152 0.60 -3.28 -16.84
C VAL A 152 0.30 -2.63 -18.19
N GLY A 153 1.30 -2.61 -19.07
CA GLY A 153 1.24 -1.80 -20.29
C GLY A 153 1.13 -0.31 -19.94
N ARG A 154 -0.01 0.30 -20.26
CA ARG A 154 -0.31 1.71 -19.94
C ARG A 154 -1.15 1.88 -18.66
N LEU A 155 -1.64 0.79 -18.10
CA LEU A 155 -2.54 0.82 -16.96
C LEU A 155 -1.72 0.89 -15.67
N GLN A 156 -1.99 1.92 -14.87
CA GLN A 156 -1.44 2.05 -13.53
C GLN A 156 -2.35 1.27 -12.58
N ILE A 157 -1.83 0.16 -12.05
CA ILE A 157 -2.52 -0.67 -11.08
C ILE A 157 -2.11 -0.21 -9.70
N VAL A 158 -3.08 0.01 -8.81
CA VAL A 158 -2.86 0.42 -7.42
C VAL A 158 -3.43 -0.66 -6.51
N VAL A 159 -2.59 -1.27 -5.69
CA VAL A 159 -2.98 -2.24 -4.66
C VAL A 159 -3.02 -1.52 -3.33
N PHE A 160 -4.19 -1.49 -2.70
CA PHE A 160 -4.43 -0.74 -1.45
C PHE A 160 -5.00 -1.62 -0.33
N GLY A 161 -5.17 -2.92 -0.56
CA GLY A 161 -5.47 -3.91 0.47
C GLY A 161 -4.77 -5.22 0.14
N ILE A 162 -4.32 -5.93 1.18
CA ILE A 162 -3.68 -7.24 1.05
C ILE A 162 -4.46 -8.25 1.90
N GLY A 163 -4.89 -9.32 1.27
CA GLY A 163 -5.57 -10.44 1.88
C GLY A 163 -4.97 -11.72 1.36
N ILE A 164 -4.83 -12.74 2.21
CA ILE A 164 -4.24 -14.03 1.85
C ILE A 164 -5.29 -15.14 1.89
N SER A 165 -5.15 -16.13 1.03
CA SER A 165 -5.94 -17.37 1.03
C SER A 165 -5.10 -18.55 0.56
N ASN A 166 -5.68 -19.76 0.67
CA ASN A 166 -5.10 -20.98 0.11
C ASN A 166 -5.52 -21.20 -1.37
N SER A 167 -6.17 -20.22 -2.00
CA SER A 167 -6.71 -20.37 -3.35
C SER A 167 -5.65 -20.13 -4.43
N GLN A 168 -5.21 -21.19 -5.10
CA GLN A 168 -4.27 -21.10 -6.23
C GLN A 168 -4.81 -20.32 -7.43
N GLU A 169 -6.13 -20.40 -7.68
CA GLU A 169 -6.82 -19.67 -8.76
C GLU A 169 -6.56 -18.15 -8.73
N TRP A 170 -6.38 -17.62 -7.52
CA TRP A 170 -6.18 -16.20 -7.25
C TRP A 170 -4.76 -15.89 -6.78
N ASN A 171 -3.82 -16.79 -7.08
CA ASN A 171 -2.43 -16.72 -6.63
C ASN A 171 -2.32 -16.38 -5.13
N TYR A 172 -3.10 -17.10 -4.33
CA TYR A 172 -3.15 -17.00 -2.88
C TYR A 172 -3.59 -15.64 -2.33
N ALA A 173 -4.12 -14.76 -3.18
CA ALA A 173 -4.87 -13.59 -2.72
C ALA A 173 -6.20 -14.04 -2.11
N GLY A 174 -6.64 -13.34 -1.08
CA GLY A 174 -7.80 -13.70 -0.28
C GLY A 174 -8.62 -12.50 0.17
N GLU A 175 -9.55 -12.76 1.07
CA GLU A 175 -10.40 -11.72 1.66
C GLU A 175 -9.56 -10.56 2.21
N GLY A 176 -9.92 -9.33 1.82
CA GLY A 176 -9.16 -8.12 2.15
C GLY A 176 -8.14 -7.69 1.07
N TYR A 177 -7.92 -8.49 0.02
CA TYR A 177 -7.17 -8.04 -1.15
C TYR A 177 -7.99 -6.99 -1.90
N GLN A 178 -7.38 -5.83 -2.17
CA GLN A 178 -8.03 -4.73 -2.86
C GLN A 178 -7.08 -4.05 -3.85
N SER A 179 -7.57 -3.85 -5.06
CA SER A 179 -6.83 -3.15 -6.10
C SER A 179 -7.74 -2.37 -7.03
N SER A 180 -7.17 -1.41 -7.74
CA SER A 180 -7.89 -0.62 -8.74
C SER A 180 -6.99 -0.18 -9.87
N PHE A 181 -7.61 0.13 -10.99
CA PHE A 181 -6.97 0.81 -12.11
C PHE A 181 -8.00 1.65 -12.87
N ILE A 182 -7.48 2.58 -13.67
CA ILE A 182 -8.29 3.42 -14.54
C ILE A 182 -7.98 3.07 -15.99
N ASP A 183 -9.01 2.92 -16.80
CA ASP A 183 -8.88 2.81 -18.26
C ASP A 183 -9.83 3.77 -18.98
N ASN A 184 -9.43 4.18 -20.17
CA ASN A 184 -10.26 4.97 -21.07
C ASN A 184 -10.80 4.07 -22.17
N VAL A 185 -12.09 3.77 -22.09
CA VAL A 185 -12.82 2.94 -23.05
C VAL A 185 -13.80 3.84 -23.77
N ASN A 186 -13.71 3.93 -25.11
CA ASN A 186 -14.62 4.72 -25.94
C ASN A 186 -14.76 6.19 -25.49
N LYS A 187 -13.64 6.83 -25.10
CA LYS A 187 -13.58 8.22 -24.58
C LYS A 187 -14.27 8.41 -23.23
N LYS A 188 -14.66 7.35 -22.55
CA LYS A 188 -15.19 7.36 -21.19
C LYS A 188 -14.15 6.80 -20.23
N LEU A 189 -13.97 7.48 -19.11
CA LEU A 189 -13.06 7.06 -18.05
C LEU A 189 -13.80 6.09 -17.13
N PHE A 190 -13.21 4.91 -16.91
CA PHE A 190 -13.74 3.91 -16.00
C PHE A 190 -12.74 3.64 -14.89
N LEU A 191 -13.23 3.63 -13.65
CA LEU A 191 -12.49 3.15 -12.49
C LEU A 191 -12.93 1.71 -12.22
N TYR A 192 -12.01 0.77 -12.36
CA TYR A 192 -12.21 -0.63 -12.01
C TYR A 192 -11.67 -0.84 -10.61
N VAL A 193 -12.50 -1.39 -9.71
CA VAL A 193 -12.13 -1.70 -8.34
C VAL A 193 -12.47 -3.15 -8.05
N GLN A 194 -11.50 -3.91 -7.58
CA GLN A 194 -11.69 -5.28 -7.14
C GLN A 194 -11.45 -5.36 -5.64
N THR A 195 -12.43 -5.89 -4.91
CA THR A 195 -12.31 -6.26 -3.50
C THR A 195 -12.65 -7.73 -3.36
N PHE A 196 -11.72 -8.48 -2.79
CA PHE A 196 -11.89 -9.91 -2.54
C PHE A 196 -12.71 -10.07 -1.26
N THR A 197 -13.82 -10.79 -1.37
CA THR A 197 -14.71 -11.11 -0.24
C THR A 197 -14.79 -12.62 -0.05
N ALA A 198 -15.27 -13.06 1.12
CA ALA A 198 -15.47 -14.48 1.40
C ALA A 198 -16.40 -15.19 0.39
N LYS A 199 -17.29 -14.45 -0.28
CA LYS A 199 -18.17 -14.99 -1.33
C LYS A 199 -17.48 -14.90 -2.68
N LYS A 200 -17.16 -16.06 -3.25
CA LYS A 200 -16.68 -16.17 -4.64
C LYS A 200 -17.79 -15.71 -5.58
N SER A 201 -17.59 -14.56 -6.20
CA SER A 201 -18.34 -14.15 -7.38
C SER A 201 -17.34 -13.74 -8.45
N ASP A 202 -17.33 -14.44 -9.58
CA ASP A 202 -16.58 -14.00 -10.76
C ASP A 202 -17.33 -12.84 -11.43
N VAL A 203 -17.22 -11.66 -10.82
CA VAL A 203 -17.76 -10.40 -11.37
C VAL A 203 -17.03 -10.04 -12.66
N TRP A 204 -15.79 -10.49 -12.82
CA TRP A 204 -15.00 -10.20 -14.02
C TRP A 204 -15.65 -10.76 -15.27
N SER A 205 -16.21 -11.98 -15.21
CA SER A 205 -16.98 -12.55 -16.32
C SER A 205 -18.09 -11.62 -16.83
N GLN A 206 -18.71 -10.83 -15.95
CA GLN A 206 -19.85 -9.95 -16.22
C GLN A 206 -19.48 -8.54 -16.74
N VAL A 207 -18.19 -8.21 -16.79
CA VAL A 207 -17.72 -6.90 -17.27
C VAL A 207 -17.73 -6.89 -18.81
N ASP A 208 -18.51 -6.00 -19.43
CA ASP A 208 -18.60 -5.88 -20.89
C ASP A 208 -17.31 -5.31 -21.52
N TYR A 209 -16.67 -4.37 -20.84
CA TYR A 209 -15.50 -3.65 -21.33
C TYR A 209 -14.22 -4.10 -20.63
N LYS A 210 -13.68 -5.25 -21.05
CA LYS A 210 -12.44 -5.80 -20.51
C LYS A 210 -11.23 -5.24 -21.28
N PRO A 211 -10.21 -4.71 -20.58
CA PRO A 211 -8.91 -4.47 -21.20
C PRO A 211 -8.31 -5.79 -21.73
N LYS A 212 -7.29 -5.70 -22.59
CA LYS A 212 -6.66 -6.87 -23.26
C LYS A 212 -6.02 -7.89 -22.29
N PHE A 213 -5.80 -7.52 -21.05
CA PHE A 213 -5.12 -8.35 -20.05
C PHE A 213 -6.12 -9.20 -19.26
N ASP A 214 -5.67 -10.35 -18.76
CA ASP A 214 -6.46 -11.16 -17.83
C ASP A 214 -6.65 -10.46 -16.48
N ALA A 215 -7.65 -10.93 -15.71
CA ALA A 215 -8.01 -10.33 -14.42
C ALA A 215 -6.84 -10.34 -13.44
N ASN A 216 -6.06 -11.42 -13.43
CA ASN A 216 -5.01 -11.61 -12.45
C ASN A 216 -3.87 -10.60 -12.64
N LYS A 217 -3.53 -10.29 -13.90
CA LYS A 217 -2.62 -9.19 -14.23
C LYS A 217 -3.22 -7.81 -13.93
N LEU A 218 -4.48 -7.58 -14.31
CA LEU A 218 -5.13 -6.27 -14.12
C LEU A 218 -5.33 -5.90 -12.65
N PHE A 219 -5.55 -6.89 -11.79
CA PHE A 219 -5.70 -6.68 -10.35
C PHE A 219 -4.42 -6.98 -9.57
N GLY A 220 -3.33 -7.33 -10.26
CA GLY A 220 -2.01 -7.39 -9.66
C GLY A 220 -1.73 -8.58 -8.77
N VAL A 221 -2.58 -9.60 -8.78
CA VAL A 221 -2.31 -10.81 -7.99
C VAL A 221 -1.11 -11.55 -8.58
N ASP A 222 -0.84 -11.45 -9.88
CA ASP A 222 0.34 -12.05 -10.53
C ASP A 222 1.62 -11.22 -10.40
N ASN A 223 1.52 -10.00 -9.85
CA ASN A 223 2.68 -9.13 -9.73
C ASN A 223 3.67 -9.73 -8.73
N GLU A 224 4.95 -9.74 -9.10
CA GLU A 224 6.02 -10.37 -8.30
C GLU A 224 6.17 -9.73 -6.90
N TYR A 225 5.98 -8.41 -6.80
CA TYR A 225 5.98 -7.71 -5.51
C TYR A 225 4.76 -8.10 -4.68
N THR A 226 3.57 -8.20 -5.29
CA THR A 226 2.36 -8.72 -4.63
C THR A 226 2.59 -10.13 -4.09
N GLN A 227 3.13 -11.04 -4.92
CA GLN A 227 3.41 -12.42 -4.51
C GLN A 227 4.48 -12.51 -3.42
N THR A 228 5.48 -11.64 -3.46
CA THR A 228 6.47 -11.50 -2.38
C THR A 228 5.83 -11.03 -1.06
N LEU A 229 4.83 -10.15 -1.12
CA LEU A 229 4.07 -9.75 0.07
C LEU A 229 3.17 -10.87 0.58
N ILE A 230 2.44 -11.55 -0.31
CA ILE A 230 1.54 -12.66 0.04
C ILE A 230 2.34 -13.79 0.70
N SER A 231 3.46 -14.21 0.11
CA SER A 231 4.33 -15.25 0.68
C SER A 231 4.90 -14.90 2.05
N LYS A 232 5.23 -13.62 2.30
CA LYS A 232 5.68 -13.16 3.64
C LYS A 232 4.55 -13.17 4.68
N LEU A 233 3.32 -12.96 4.24
CA LEU A 233 2.13 -12.96 5.11
C LEU A 233 1.55 -14.35 5.31
N GLN A 234 1.79 -15.27 4.37
CA GLN A 234 1.38 -16.66 4.49
C GLN A 234 1.96 -17.29 5.75
N ILE A 235 1.06 -17.81 6.57
CA ILE A 235 1.43 -18.65 7.70
C ILE A 235 1.68 -20.04 7.11
N PRO A 236 2.91 -20.59 7.22
CA PRO A 236 3.20 -21.92 6.71
C PRO A 236 2.25 -22.93 7.34
N SER A 237 1.62 -23.75 6.52
CA SER A 237 0.74 -24.84 6.97
C SER A 237 0.85 -25.99 5.98
N CYS A 238 0.42 -27.18 6.40
CA CYS A 238 0.39 -28.36 5.55
C CYS A 238 -0.82 -29.23 5.89
N THR A 239 -1.30 -29.97 4.91
CA THR A 239 -2.24 -31.07 5.13
C THR A 239 -1.49 -32.38 5.42
N PRO A 240 -2.14 -33.43 5.97
CA PRO A 240 -1.50 -34.72 6.20
C PRO A 240 -0.88 -35.35 4.94
N GLU A 241 -1.47 -35.10 3.76
CA GLU A 241 -0.92 -35.61 2.49
C GLU A 241 0.44 -34.98 2.15
N GLU A 242 0.70 -33.78 2.65
CA GLU A 242 1.91 -33.00 2.39
C GLU A 242 3.04 -33.28 3.38
N TRP A 243 2.84 -34.19 4.36
CA TRP A 243 3.86 -34.51 5.37
C TRP A 243 5.11 -35.22 4.80
N ASN A 244 5.11 -35.56 3.52
CA ASN A 244 6.32 -36.02 2.81
C ASN A 244 7.19 -34.85 2.29
N ASN A 245 6.67 -33.63 2.29
CA ASN A 245 7.37 -32.45 1.78
C ASN A 245 8.28 -31.88 2.88
N LEU A 246 9.49 -32.44 2.99
CA LEU A 246 10.49 -32.03 3.99
C LEU A 246 10.77 -30.52 3.98
N PRO A 247 10.96 -29.84 2.83
CA PRO A 247 11.10 -28.38 2.80
C PRO A 247 9.92 -27.62 3.42
N LEU A 248 8.69 -28.05 3.17
CA LEU A 248 7.48 -27.43 3.73
C LEU A 248 7.42 -27.64 5.25
N LEU A 249 7.65 -28.87 5.71
CA LEU A 249 7.67 -29.20 7.14
C LEU A 249 8.76 -28.41 7.88
N GLN A 250 9.93 -28.24 7.28
CA GLN A 250 11.00 -27.41 7.83
C GLN A 250 10.55 -25.95 7.99
N GLN A 251 9.88 -25.37 6.98
CA GLN A 251 9.34 -24.01 7.07
C GLN A 251 8.29 -23.88 8.18
N ILE A 252 7.41 -24.88 8.33
CA ILE A 252 6.40 -24.93 9.39
C ILE A 252 7.07 -24.98 10.76
N PHE A 253 8.06 -25.85 10.94
CA PHE A 253 8.82 -25.94 12.20
C PHE A 253 9.51 -24.61 12.52
N GLU A 254 10.23 -24.03 11.56
CA GLU A 254 10.95 -22.77 11.74
C GLU A 254 10.03 -21.61 12.12
N TYR A 255 8.84 -21.55 11.52
CA TYR A 255 7.86 -20.50 11.79
C TYR A 255 7.12 -20.68 13.12
N HIS A 256 6.59 -21.88 13.38
CA HIS A 256 5.66 -22.12 14.50
C HIS A 256 6.33 -22.59 15.78
N LEU A 257 7.40 -23.40 15.66
CA LEU A 257 7.89 -24.22 16.77
C LEU A 257 9.31 -23.85 17.20
N LYS A 258 10.22 -23.49 16.29
CA LYS A 258 11.65 -23.29 16.58
C LYS A 258 11.96 -22.32 17.73
N LYS A 259 11.16 -21.26 17.90
CA LYS A 259 11.33 -20.29 19.02
C LYS A 259 10.74 -20.78 20.36
N ARG A 260 10.01 -21.90 20.34
CA ARG A 260 9.23 -22.46 21.43
C ARG A 260 9.70 -23.86 21.84
N THR A 261 10.69 -24.42 21.15
CA THR A 261 11.29 -25.73 21.42
C THR A 261 12.77 -25.60 21.76
N ILE A 262 13.34 -26.58 22.44
CA ILE A 262 14.79 -26.69 22.63
C ILE A 262 15.49 -27.00 21.28
N SER A 263 16.78 -26.67 21.17
CA SER A 263 17.56 -26.69 19.93
C SER A 263 17.66 -28.06 19.24
N ASP A 264 17.40 -29.14 19.96
CA ASP A 264 17.69 -30.52 19.53
C ASP A 264 16.47 -31.46 19.60
N VAL A 265 15.26 -30.90 19.65
CA VAL A 265 14.05 -31.74 19.71
C VAL A 265 13.85 -32.49 18.38
N ASN A 266 13.60 -33.81 18.44
CA ASN A 266 13.34 -34.62 17.24
C ASN A 266 11.89 -34.45 16.74
N TRP A 267 11.55 -33.23 16.36
CA TRP A 267 10.21 -32.87 15.88
C TRP A 267 9.84 -33.62 14.59
N MET A 268 10.81 -33.91 13.71
CA MET A 268 10.58 -34.71 12.51
C MET A 268 10.12 -36.13 12.85
N GLY A 269 10.79 -36.78 13.81
CA GLY A 269 10.39 -38.11 14.29
C GLY A 269 8.99 -38.12 14.90
N PHE A 270 8.57 -37.03 15.56
CA PHE A 270 7.20 -36.89 16.05
C PHE A 270 6.17 -36.86 14.91
N ILE A 271 6.42 -36.10 13.84
CA ILE A 271 5.53 -36.04 12.68
C ILE A 271 5.49 -37.39 11.95
N GLU A 272 6.65 -38.06 11.78
CA GLU A 272 6.71 -39.38 11.16
C GLU A 272 5.98 -40.45 11.98
N ASN A 273 6.16 -40.46 13.30
CA ASN A 273 5.44 -41.38 14.19
C ASN A 273 3.94 -41.17 14.11
N TRP A 274 3.49 -39.91 14.09
CA TRP A 274 2.08 -39.60 13.93
C TRP A 274 1.57 -40.08 12.56
N LYS A 275 2.31 -39.83 11.49
CA LYS A 275 1.91 -40.27 10.14
C LYS A 275 1.70 -41.79 10.05
N ASN A 276 2.54 -42.54 10.75
CA ASN A 276 2.58 -43.99 10.68
C ASN A 276 1.65 -44.68 11.71
N GLN A 277 1.05 -43.93 12.63
CA GLN A 277 0.15 -44.51 13.62
C GLN A 277 -1.20 -44.87 12.99
N GLN A 278 -1.87 -45.89 13.51
CA GLN A 278 -3.13 -46.39 12.96
C GLN A 278 -4.36 -45.53 13.35
N SER A 279 -4.20 -44.65 14.34
CA SER A 279 -5.25 -43.80 14.91
C SER A 279 -5.10 -42.34 14.45
N GLU A 280 -6.21 -41.65 14.22
CA GLU A 280 -6.20 -40.19 13.95
C GLU A 280 -6.04 -39.36 15.23
N ILE A 281 -6.19 -39.98 16.41
CA ILE A 281 -6.09 -39.31 17.71
C ILE A 281 -4.63 -39.25 18.15
N ILE A 282 -4.18 -38.06 18.58
CA ILE A 282 -2.93 -37.87 19.31
C ILE A 282 -3.18 -37.68 20.80
N GLU A 283 -2.37 -38.37 21.60
CA GLU A 283 -2.26 -38.13 23.03
C GLU A 283 -1.00 -37.26 23.25
N LEU A 284 -1.22 -35.96 23.40
CA LEU A 284 -0.12 -34.98 23.41
C LEU A 284 0.84 -35.19 24.58
N ARG A 285 0.37 -35.64 25.74
CA ARG A 285 1.19 -35.72 26.95
C ARG A 285 2.27 -36.80 26.81
N ILE A 286 1.90 -38.01 26.43
CA ILE A 286 2.79 -39.15 26.22
C ILE A 286 3.74 -38.83 25.07
N SER A 287 3.25 -38.29 23.96
CA SER A 287 4.12 -37.95 22.82
C SER A 287 5.13 -36.85 23.16
N LEU A 288 4.74 -35.84 23.94
CA LEU A 288 5.67 -34.82 24.42
C LEU A 288 6.66 -35.38 25.46
N MET A 289 6.23 -36.29 26.34
CA MET A 289 7.14 -36.98 27.28
C MET A 289 8.20 -37.81 26.54
N GLN A 290 7.84 -38.43 25.42
CA GLN A 290 8.81 -39.14 24.56
C GLN A 290 9.78 -38.20 23.87
N LEU A 291 9.32 -37.00 23.49
CA LEU A 291 10.12 -35.99 22.79
C LEU A 291 11.13 -35.27 23.70
N TYR A 292 10.71 -34.90 24.92
CA TYR A 292 11.52 -34.09 25.83
C TYR A 292 12.16 -34.91 26.96
N GLY A 293 11.59 -36.06 27.30
CA GLY A 293 11.91 -36.83 28.49
C GLY A 293 10.88 -36.62 29.60
N SER A 294 10.77 -37.59 30.51
CA SER A 294 9.79 -37.59 31.60
C SER A 294 10.07 -36.56 32.70
N GLU A 295 11.29 -36.00 32.76
CA GLU A 295 11.69 -35.02 33.80
C GLU A 295 11.47 -33.55 33.38
N SER A 296 11.02 -33.32 32.14
CA SER A 296 10.96 -31.99 31.49
C SER A 296 9.54 -31.46 31.23
N LEU A 297 8.50 -32.18 31.69
CA LEU A 297 7.08 -31.83 31.61
C LEU A 297 6.42 -31.89 32.98
#